data_AF-X1U2N8-F1
#
_entry.id   AF-X1U2N8-F1
#
_cell.length_a   1.000
_cell.length_b   1.000
_cell.length_c   1.000
_cell.angle_alpha   90.00
_cell.angle_beta   90.00
_cell.angle_gamma   90.00
#
_symmetry.space_group_name_H-M   'P 1'
#
loop_
_entity.id
_entity.type
_entity.pdbx_description
1 polymer ?
#
loop_
_entity_poly.entity_id
_entity_poly.type
_entity_poly.pdbx_seq_one_letter_code
_entity_poly.pdbx_strand_id
1 'polypeptide(L)'
;AIWVFGLCSAMIGVALFGCTSDTRNDAQANQQPGPATAQDVGSKPGLAQYYEPHDVEFTANASGYQLPLDPSKVVNESALRRLSTEAQQLLGQNGFVVTAAGPKEDMADVYDDIEGSNMPVYVTADSLLHVYHIQFDETLKDIEEREFYDDLVTLSRALRDDSRTKYRELSGDLKEAAGRNWAFFFVGWLLLNPLSSEGPSQSVYEQCRAELQLIEAHQGFAASPLFKYKGGLLAVCPARALHAQRGAEALLQG
;
A
#
# COMPACT_ATOMS: atom_id res chain seq x y z
N ALA A 1 32.58 -21.88 -15.20
CA ALA A 1 31.60 -22.70 -14.47
C ALA A 1 30.39 -21.83 -14.23
N ILE A 2 29.18 -22.28 -14.59
CA ILE A 2 27.97 -21.42 -14.61
C ILE A 2 27.18 -21.66 -13.33
N TRP A 3 26.84 -20.58 -12.63
CA TRP A 3 26.00 -20.64 -11.45
C TRP A 3 24.58 -20.22 -11.82
N VAL A 4 23.59 -21.02 -11.45
CA VAL A 4 22.19 -20.59 -11.46
C VAL A 4 21.96 -19.78 -10.18
N PHE A 5 21.67 -18.50 -10.34
CA PHE A 5 21.30 -17.63 -9.23
C PHE A 5 19.78 -17.58 -9.11
N GLY A 6 19.27 -17.63 -7.88
CA GLY A 6 17.88 -17.25 -7.61
C GLY A 6 17.77 -15.73 -7.63
N LEU A 7 16.91 -15.19 -8.48
CA LEU A 7 16.60 -13.75 -8.52
C LEU A 7 15.15 -13.56 -8.08
N CYS A 8 14.95 -12.79 -7.02
CA CYS A 8 13.62 -12.34 -6.62
C CYS A 8 13.38 -10.98 -7.27
N SER A 9 12.48 -10.90 -8.24
CA SER A 9 11.94 -9.64 -8.75
C SER A 9 10.50 -9.51 -8.28
N ALA A 10 10.22 -8.48 -7.49
CA ALA A 10 8.85 -8.07 -7.19
C ALA A 10 8.33 -7.26 -8.39
N MET A 11 7.49 -7.87 -9.22
CA MET A 11 6.70 -7.14 -10.22
C MET A 11 5.65 -6.30 -9.51
N ILE A 12 5.99 -5.04 -9.19
CA ILE A 12 5.00 -4.05 -8.76
C ILE A 12 4.30 -3.54 -10.02
N GLY A 13 3.18 -4.18 -10.36
CA GLY A 13 2.23 -3.66 -11.34
C GLY A 13 1.52 -2.43 -10.80
N VAL A 14 2.08 -1.24 -11.01
CA VAL A 14 1.38 0.02 -10.80
C VAL A 14 0.40 0.22 -11.96
N ALA A 15 -0.82 -0.29 -11.80
CA ALA A 15 -1.95 0.09 -12.63
C ALA A 15 -2.52 1.43 -12.13
N LEU A 16 -1.97 2.54 -12.61
CA LEU A 16 -2.63 3.84 -12.49
C LEU A 16 -3.79 3.88 -13.50
N PHE A 17 -5.00 3.66 -13.01
CA PHE A 17 -6.21 4.03 -13.71
C PHE A 17 -6.31 5.57 -13.75
N GLY A 18 -5.96 6.15 -14.89
CA GLY A 18 -6.30 7.53 -15.25
C GLY A 18 -7.34 7.52 -16.37
N CYS A 19 -8.59 7.83 -16.03
CA CYS A 19 -9.62 8.12 -17.02
C CYS A 19 -9.33 9.48 -17.67
N THR A 20 -8.96 9.49 -18.94
CA THR A 20 -9.13 10.66 -19.81
C THR A 20 -10.16 10.34 -20.87
N SER A 21 -11.32 10.97 -20.77
CA SER A 21 -12.33 10.97 -21.82
C SER A 21 -11.86 11.86 -22.97
N ASP A 22 -11.43 11.27 -24.09
CA ASP A 22 -11.70 11.88 -25.38
C ASP A 22 -11.70 10.84 -26.51
N THR A 23 -12.71 10.96 -27.37
CA THR A 23 -13.03 10.05 -28.47
C THR A 23 -12.18 10.33 -29.72
N ARG A 24 -11.51 9.31 -30.30
CA ARG A 24 -11.61 8.93 -31.74
C ARG A 24 -10.47 8.02 -32.25
N ASN A 25 -10.93 7.02 -33.01
CA ASN A 25 -10.31 6.33 -34.16
C ASN A 25 -9.00 5.54 -33.97
N ASP A 26 -9.16 4.23 -33.80
CA ASP A 26 -8.12 3.23 -34.00
C ASP A 26 -7.83 3.02 -35.50
N ALA A 27 -6.74 3.61 -35.97
CA ALA A 27 -6.04 3.16 -37.17
C ALA A 27 -4.53 3.19 -36.92
N GLN A 28 -3.98 1.99 -36.72
CA GLN A 28 -2.58 1.57 -36.88
C GLN A 28 -1.44 2.58 -36.60
N ALA A 29 -0.63 2.28 -35.58
CA ALA A 29 0.83 2.38 -35.70
C ALA A 29 1.53 1.47 -34.68
N ASN A 30 2.10 0.38 -35.19
CA ASN A 30 3.04 -0.51 -34.51
C ASN A 30 4.41 0.19 -34.42
N GLN A 31 4.81 0.67 -33.25
CA GLN A 31 6.20 1.03 -32.96
C GLN A 31 6.58 0.66 -31.52
N GLN A 32 7.60 -0.21 -31.42
CA GLN A 32 8.30 -0.58 -30.20
C GLN A 32 9.02 0.65 -29.62
N PRO A 33 8.94 0.95 -28.31
CA PRO A 33 9.68 2.08 -27.75
C PRO A 33 11.17 1.73 -27.66
N GLY A 34 12.01 2.48 -28.37
CA GLY A 34 13.45 2.51 -28.14
C GLY A 34 13.81 3.19 -26.81
N PRO A 35 15.08 3.16 -26.39
CA PRO A 35 15.52 3.80 -25.15
C PRO A 35 15.20 5.30 -25.20
N ALA A 36 14.42 5.76 -24.22
CA ALA A 36 14.05 7.15 -24.08
C ALA A 36 15.33 7.98 -23.87
N THR A 37 15.77 8.69 -24.91
CA THR A 37 16.73 9.77 -24.76
C THR A 37 16.01 10.91 -24.07
N ALA A 38 16.46 11.27 -22.86
CA ALA A 38 15.96 12.43 -22.14
C ALA A 38 16.23 13.68 -22.98
N GLN A 39 15.21 14.14 -23.71
CA GLN A 39 15.30 15.42 -24.37
C GLN A 39 15.24 16.53 -23.32
N ASP A 40 16.20 17.44 -23.46
CA ASP A 40 16.34 18.70 -22.75
C ASP A 40 15.05 19.52 -22.90
N VAL A 41 14.17 19.42 -21.92
CA VAL A 41 13.00 20.30 -21.77
C VAL A 41 13.33 21.28 -20.65
N GLY A 42 13.35 22.55 -21.02
CA GLY A 42 13.78 23.66 -20.17
C GLY A 42 13.18 23.68 -18.77
N SER A 43 13.99 24.19 -17.84
CA SER A 43 13.72 24.38 -16.40
C SER A 43 13.11 23.17 -15.72
N LYS A 44 13.98 22.27 -15.23
CA LYS A 44 13.61 21.16 -14.34
C LYS A 44 12.72 21.68 -13.19
N PRO A 45 11.44 21.27 -13.08
CA PRO A 45 10.55 21.79 -12.05
C PRO A 45 10.89 21.22 -10.67
N GLY A 46 10.75 22.05 -9.62
CA GLY A 46 10.82 21.62 -8.23
C GLY A 46 12.18 21.04 -7.83
N LEU A 47 12.18 19.92 -7.10
CA LEU A 47 13.40 19.28 -6.58
C LEU A 47 14.34 18.76 -7.68
N ALA A 48 13.84 18.58 -8.92
CA ALA A 48 14.66 18.09 -10.04
C ALA A 48 15.77 19.07 -10.44
N GLN A 49 15.67 20.36 -10.10
CA GLN A 49 16.74 21.34 -10.34
C GLN A 49 18.04 21.01 -9.59
N TYR A 50 17.95 20.28 -8.47
CA TYR A 50 19.09 19.86 -7.67
C TYR A 50 19.63 18.48 -8.08
N TYR A 51 18.97 17.80 -9.02
CA TYR A 51 19.42 16.52 -9.52
C TYR A 51 20.46 16.71 -10.63
N GLU A 52 21.70 16.37 -10.32
CA GLU A 52 22.77 16.21 -11.29
C GLU A 52 22.93 14.71 -11.58
N PRO A 53 22.57 14.23 -12.79
CA PRO A 53 22.84 12.85 -13.16
C PRO A 53 24.34 12.63 -13.19
N HIS A 54 24.79 11.61 -12.46
CA HIS A 54 26.18 11.20 -12.48
C HIS A 54 26.31 10.06 -13.49
N ASP A 55 26.95 10.34 -14.63
CA ASP A 55 27.26 9.29 -15.59
C ASP A 55 28.31 8.36 -14.98
N VAL A 56 27.90 7.13 -14.70
CA VAL A 56 28.80 6.09 -14.22
C VAL A 56 29.28 5.31 -15.44
N GLU A 57 30.50 5.60 -15.90
CA GLU A 57 31.15 4.78 -16.92
C GLU A 57 31.68 3.49 -16.26
N PHE A 58 31.02 2.37 -16.51
CA PHE A 58 31.50 1.05 -16.11
C PHE A 58 31.62 0.14 -17.32
N THR A 59 32.70 -0.64 -17.36
CA THR A 59 32.87 -1.70 -18.36
C THR A 59 32.49 -3.01 -17.70
N ALA A 60 31.40 -3.64 -18.17
CA ALA A 60 30.99 -4.95 -17.65
C ALA A 60 32.10 -5.98 -17.91
N ASN A 61 32.75 -6.45 -16.83
CA ASN A 61 33.86 -7.41 -16.90
C ASN A 61 33.50 -8.75 -16.22
N ALA A 62 32.21 -9.13 -16.28
CA ALA A 62 31.78 -10.44 -15.84
C ALA A 62 32.12 -11.48 -16.91
N SER A 63 32.66 -12.62 -16.51
CA SER A 63 32.89 -13.75 -17.40
C SER A 63 31.55 -14.25 -17.94
N GLY A 64 31.26 -13.94 -19.21
CA GLY A 64 30.03 -14.36 -19.88
C GLY A 64 30.02 -15.85 -20.23
N TYR A 65 28.86 -16.35 -20.63
CA TYR A 65 28.66 -17.69 -21.17
C TYR A 65 27.98 -17.59 -22.55
N GLN A 66 28.20 -18.59 -23.39
CA GLN A 66 27.53 -18.67 -24.70
C GLN A 66 26.21 -19.43 -24.55
N LEU A 67 25.19 -18.93 -25.25
CA LEU A 67 23.90 -19.61 -25.40
C LEU A 67 23.91 -20.49 -26.66
N PRO A 68 23.18 -21.61 -26.66
CA PRO A 68 22.41 -22.17 -25.55
C PRO A 68 23.31 -22.78 -24.47
N LEU A 69 22.84 -22.71 -23.23
CA LEU A 69 23.55 -23.11 -22.02
C LEU A 69 23.73 -24.63 -21.97
N ASP A 70 24.97 -25.08 -21.74
CA ASP A 70 25.30 -26.48 -21.57
C ASP A 70 25.02 -26.92 -20.11
N PRO A 71 24.04 -27.79 -19.84
CA PRO A 71 23.68 -28.20 -18.48
C PRO A 71 24.84 -28.85 -17.73
N SER A 72 25.79 -29.47 -18.43
CA SER A 72 26.95 -30.11 -17.82
C SER A 72 27.96 -29.12 -17.23
N LYS A 73 27.87 -27.83 -17.62
CA LYS A 73 28.72 -26.74 -17.12
C LYS A 73 28.10 -25.99 -15.94
N VAL A 74 26.87 -26.35 -15.54
CA VAL A 74 26.17 -25.77 -14.39
C VAL A 74 26.73 -26.38 -13.10
N VAL A 75 27.21 -25.53 -12.20
CA VAL A 75 27.87 -25.95 -10.95
C VAL A 75 26.84 -26.46 -9.92
N ASN A 76 25.69 -25.78 -9.84
CA ASN A 76 24.62 -26.13 -8.90
C ASN A 76 23.55 -27.01 -9.56
N GLU A 77 23.94 -28.22 -9.96
CA GLU A 77 23.06 -29.20 -10.59
C GLU A 77 21.80 -29.49 -9.75
N SER A 78 21.91 -29.45 -8.42
CA SER A 78 20.77 -29.61 -7.50
C SER A 78 19.67 -28.57 -7.71
N ALA A 79 20.04 -27.32 -8.04
CA ALA A 79 19.07 -26.26 -8.36
C ALA A 79 18.40 -26.53 -9.71
N LEU A 80 19.17 -26.98 -10.71
CA LEU A 80 18.65 -27.33 -12.03
C LEU A 80 17.59 -28.44 -11.92
N ARG A 81 17.81 -29.44 -11.08
CA ARG A 81 16.87 -30.56 -10.85
C ARG A 81 15.55 -30.15 -10.17
N ARG A 82 15.48 -28.96 -9.56
CA ARG A 82 14.25 -28.44 -8.92
C ARG A 82 13.36 -27.69 -9.89
N LEU A 83 13.87 -27.34 -11.06
CA LEU A 83 13.11 -26.70 -12.13
C LEU A 83 12.30 -27.74 -12.91
N SER A 84 11.14 -27.32 -13.43
CA SER A 84 10.38 -28.14 -14.38
C SER A 84 11.15 -28.32 -15.69
N THR A 85 10.80 -29.32 -16.49
CA THR A 85 11.42 -29.57 -17.79
C THR A 85 11.33 -28.35 -18.72
N GLU A 86 10.20 -27.64 -18.69
CA GLU A 86 9.98 -26.42 -19.45
C GLU A 86 10.91 -25.29 -18.97
N ALA A 87 11.03 -25.13 -17.65
CA ALA A 87 11.91 -24.12 -17.06
C ALA A 87 13.40 -24.41 -17.36
N GLN A 88 13.82 -25.68 -17.38
CA GLN A 88 15.17 -26.07 -17.79
C GLN A 88 15.45 -25.74 -19.28
N GLN A 89 14.47 -25.95 -20.16
CA GLN A 89 14.60 -25.59 -21.58
C GLN A 89 14.70 -24.07 -21.77
N LEU A 90 13.87 -23.30 -21.06
CA LEU A 90 13.93 -21.83 -21.08
C LEU A 90 15.25 -21.31 -20.53
N LEU A 91 15.77 -21.91 -19.46
CA LEU A 91 17.08 -21.58 -18.90
C LEU A 91 18.20 -21.86 -19.92
N GLY A 92 18.14 -22.99 -20.63
CA GLY A 92 19.10 -23.32 -21.67
C GLY A 92 19.08 -22.34 -22.84
N GLN A 93 17.90 -21.89 -23.25
CA GLN A 93 17.74 -20.96 -24.38
C GLN A 93 18.10 -19.52 -24.03
N ASN A 94 17.68 -19.04 -22.85
CA ASN A 94 17.74 -17.62 -22.49
C ASN A 94 18.85 -17.28 -21.49
N GLY A 95 19.43 -18.28 -20.82
CA GLY A 95 20.39 -18.08 -19.74
C GLY A 95 19.79 -17.71 -18.39
N PHE A 96 18.49 -17.47 -18.33
CA PHE A 96 17.73 -17.26 -17.10
C PHE A 96 16.31 -17.83 -17.24
N VAL A 97 15.65 -18.06 -16.11
CA VAL A 97 14.24 -18.42 -16.02
C VAL A 97 13.65 -17.82 -14.75
N VAL A 98 12.39 -17.42 -14.79
CA VAL A 98 11.64 -16.92 -13.63
C VAL A 98 10.61 -17.97 -13.24
N THR A 99 10.61 -18.37 -11.97
CA THR A 99 9.65 -19.34 -11.43
C THR A 99 8.91 -18.72 -10.24
N ALA A 100 7.66 -19.14 -10.03
CA ALA A 100 6.91 -18.72 -8.86
C ALA A 100 7.59 -19.22 -7.57
N ALA A 101 7.85 -18.31 -6.63
CA ALA A 101 8.42 -18.64 -5.32
C ALA A 101 7.38 -19.16 -4.30
N GLY A 102 6.11 -19.25 -4.70
CA GLY A 102 5.00 -19.53 -3.80
C GLY A 102 4.51 -18.27 -3.06
N PRO A 103 3.50 -18.41 -2.19
CA PRO A 103 2.96 -17.29 -1.42
C PRO A 103 3.89 -16.98 -0.25
N LYS A 104 4.90 -16.14 -0.48
CA LYS A 104 5.81 -15.62 0.53
C LYS A 104 5.58 -14.12 0.66
N GLU A 105 5.12 -13.70 1.83
CA GLU A 105 4.83 -12.28 2.13
C GLU A 105 6.03 -11.59 2.79
N ASP A 106 6.92 -12.35 3.43
CA ASP A 106 8.16 -11.86 4.02
C ASP A 106 9.35 -12.19 3.12
N MET A 107 10.15 -11.16 2.83
CA MET A 107 11.36 -11.30 2.04
C MET A 107 12.45 -12.10 2.78
N ALA A 108 12.46 -12.08 4.12
CA ALA A 108 13.37 -12.87 4.93
C ALA A 108 13.17 -14.37 4.70
N ASP A 109 11.91 -14.83 4.69
CA ASP A 109 11.57 -16.23 4.42
C ASP A 109 12.09 -16.71 3.05
N VAL A 110 12.13 -15.81 2.06
CA VAL A 110 12.65 -16.12 0.72
C VAL A 110 14.16 -16.35 0.77
N TYR A 111 14.89 -15.54 1.52
CA TYR A 111 16.34 -15.70 1.68
C TYR A 111 16.71 -16.95 2.48
N ASP A 112 15.96 -17.25 3.53
CA ASP A 112 16.15 -18.47 4.33
C ASP A 112 15.94 -19.74 3.47
N ASP A 113 14.91 -19.75 2.61
CA ASP A 113 14.66 -20.85 1.69
C ASP A 113 15.81 -21.03 0.67
N ILE A 114 16.38 -19.92 0.17
CA ILE A 114 17.51 -19.94 -0.77
C ILE A 114 18.78 -20.46 -0.07
N GLU A 115 19.04 -20.02 1.16
CA GLU A 115 20.17 -20.48 1.97
C GLU A 115 20.06 -21.99 2.23
N GLY A 116 18.91 -22.47 2.71
CA GLY A 116 18.66 -23.90 2.95
C GLY A 116 18.75 -24.75 1.69
N SER A 117 18.64 -24.13 0.52
CA SER A 117 18.75 -24.75 -0.80
C SER A 117 20.17 -24.80 -1.36
N ASN A 118 21.16 -24.25 -0.63
CA ASN A 118 22.55 -24.12 -1.05
C ASN A 118 22.69 -23.44 -2.43
N MET A 119 21.77 -22.52 -2.73
CA MET A 119 21.79 -21.70 -3.94
C MET A 119 22.45 -20.36 -3.62
N PRO A 120 23.34 -19.84 -4.48
CA PRO A 120 23.90 -18.52 -4.26
C PRO A 120 22.81 -17.45 -4.33
N VAL A 121 22.84 -16.55 -3.36
CA VAL A 121 21.93 -15.42 -3.26
C VAL A 121 22.42 -14.29 -4.16
N TYR A 122 21.53 -13.72 -4.98
CA TYR A 122 21.75 -12.46 -5.67
C TYR A 122 20.84 -11.38 -5.10
N VAL A 123 21.42 -10.37 -4.48
CA VAL A 123 20.69 -9.27 -3.83
C VAL A 123 20.52 -8.12 -4.83
N THR A 124 19.27 -7.71 -5.06
CA THR A 124 18.91 -6.57 -5.92
C THR A 124 18.64 -5.32 -5.07
N ALA A 125 18.50 -4.17 -5.73
CA ALA A 125 18.07 -2.94 -5.07
C ALA A 125 16.66 -3.06 -4.45
N ASP A 126 15.82 -3.96 -4.98
CA ASP A 126 14.45 -4.19 -4.49
C ASP A 126 14.43 -4.61 -3.02
N SER A 127 15.44 -5.38 -2.56
CA SER A 127 15.52 -5.80 -1.17
C SER A 127 15.75 -4.62 -0.22
N LEU A 128 16.62 -3.69 -0.62
CA LEU A 128 16.86 -2.47 0.13
C LEU A 128 15.61 -1.57 0.09
N LEU A 129 14.94 -1.49 -1.06
CA LEU A 129 13.71 -0.71 -1.22
C LEU A 129 12.57 -1.25 -0.34
N HIS A 130 12.42 -2.57 -0.24
CA HIS A 130 11.43 -3.20 0.63
C HIS A 130 11.70 -2.90 2.11
N VAL A 131 12.94 -3.10 2.58
CA VAL A 131 13.33 -2.77 3.95
C VAL A 131 13.14 -1.28 4.25
N TYR A 132 13.44 -0.41 3.29
CA TYR A 132 13.19 1.03 3.41
C TYR A 132 11.70 1.32 3.64
N HIS A 133 10.78 0.68 2.89
CA HIS A 133 9.35 0.88 3.09
C HIS A 133 8.88 0.42 4.48
N ILE A 134 9.33 -0.74 4.95
CA ILE A 134 9.00 -1.21 6.31
C ILE A 134 9.47 -0.20 7.36
N GLN A 135 10.73 0.24 7.26
CA GLN A 135 11.30 1.18 8.21
C GLN A 135 10.55 2.53 8.18
N PHE A 136 10.18 3.00 7.01
CA PHE A 136 9.44 4.25 6.85
C PHE A 136 8.05 4.15 7.51
N ASP A 137 7.32 3.07 7.25
CA ASP A 137 5.99 2.84 7.81
C ASP A 137 6.03 2.72 9.35
N GLU A 138 7.00 1.97 9.90
CA GLU A 138 7.21 1.89 11.36
C GLU A 138 7.58 3.24 11.96
N THR A 139 8.37 4.06 11.26
CA THR A 139 8.71 5.41 11.72
C THR A 139 7.46 6.29 11.79
N LEU A 140 6.60 6.22 10.78
CA LEU A 140 5.34 6.98 10.76
C LEU A 140 4.40 6.52 11.89
N LYS A 141 4.27 5.21 12.08
CA LYS A 141 3.48 4.65 13.17
C LYS A 141 4.01 5.09 14.54
N ASP A 142 5.32 5.03 14.75
CA ASP A 142 5.95 5.47 16.00
C ASP A 142 5.65 6.96 16.27
N ILE A 143 5.70 7.81 15.25
CA ILE A 143 5.36 9.24 15.38
C ILE A 143 3.86 9.41 15.65
N GLU A 144 2.99 8.67 14.96
CA GLU A 144 1.54 8.73 15.16
C GLU A 144 1.16 8.35 16.60
N GLU A 145 1.71 7.24 17.11
CA GLU A 145 1.42 6.75 18.45
C GLU A 145 2.02 7.63 19.55
N ARG A 146 3.23 8.16 19.38
CA ARG A 146 3.94 8.90 20.43
C ARG A 146 3.66 10.40 20.46
N GLU A 147 3.57 11.02 19.29
CA GLU A 147 3.47 12.48 19.18
C GLU A 147 2.05 12.92 18.84
N PHE A 148 1.36 12.23 17.92
CA PHE A 148 0.07 12.71 17.40
C PHE A 148 -1.16 12.15 18.10
N TYR A 149 -1.08 10.98 18.72
CA TYR A 149 -2.26 10.30 19.26
C TYR A 149 -3.04 11.16 20.28
N ASP A 150 -2.37 11.70 21.29
CA ASP A 150 -3.00 12.53 22.33
C ASP A 150 -3.57 13.84 21.75
N ASP A 151 -2.87 14.44 20.80
CA ASP A 151 -3.30 15.65 20.09
C ASP A 151 -4.53 15.37 19.22
N LEU A 152 -4.57 14.23 18.53
CA LEU A 152 -5.72 13.81 17.71
C LEU A 152 -6.95 13.53 18.57
N VAL A 153 -6.79 12.91 19.74
CA VAL A 153 -7.87 12.71 20.71
C VAL A 153 -8.41 14.06 21.17
N THR A 154 -7.51 14.99 21.53
CA THR A 154 -7.86 16.33 22.03
C THR A 154 -8.55 17.17 20.96
N LEU A 155 -7.99 17.20 19.75
CA LEU A 155 -8.53 17.91 18.61
C LEU A 155 -9.92 17.37 18.23
N SER A 156 -10.07 16.04 18.13
CA SER A 156 -11.35 15.42 17.79
C SER A 156 -12.42 15.74 18.81
N ARG A 157 -12.08 15.74 20.11
CA ARG A 157 -12.99 16.16 21.19
C ARG A 157 -13.41 17.62 21.05
N ALA A 158 -12.47 18.52 20.78
CA ALA A 158 -12.75 19.94 20.62
C ALA A 158 -13.68 20.22 19.43
N LEU A 159 -13.41 19.60 18.28
CA LEU A 159 -14.23 19.73 17.06
C LEU A 159 -15.64 19.15 17.24
N ARG A 160 -15.74 18.01 17.94
CA ARG A 160 -17.01 17.41 18.35
C ARG A 160 -17.83 18.36 19.23
N ASP A 161 -17.20 18.94 20.25
CA ASP A 161 -17.87 19.83 21.20
C ASP A 161 -18.30 21.16 20.56
N ASP A 162 -17.48 21.73 19.67
CA ASP A 162 -17.83 22.91 18.87
C ASP A 162 -19.01 22.62 17.93
N SER A 163 -18.97 21.49 17.21
CA SER A 163 -20.06 21.07 16.32
C SER A 163 -21.38 20.85 17.08
N ARG A 164 -21.30 20.29 18.30
CA ARG A 164 -22.45 20.14 19.20
C ARG A 164 -23.03 21.49 19.63
N THR A 165 -22.18 22.48 19.91
CA THR A 165 -22.63 23.85 20.25
C THR A 165 -23.33 24.48 19.05
N LYS A 166 -22.72 24.44 17.87
CA LYS A 166 -23.32 24.94 16.62
C LYS A 166 -24.66 24.28 16.31
N TYR A 167 -24.80 22.97 16.55
CA TYR A 167 -26.06 22.26 16.37
C TYR A 167 -27.21 22.82 17.26
N ARG A 168 -26.89 23.31 18.46
CA ARG A 168 -27.87 23.90 19.38
C ARG A 168 -28.28 25.31 18.97
N GLU A 169 -27.35 26.07 18.41
CA GLU A 169 -27.54 27.50 18.06
C GLU A 169 -28.13 27.72 16.67
N LEU A 170 -27.77 26.87 15.71
CA LEU A 170 -28.17 27.01 14.32
C LEU A 170 -29.56 26.42 14.05
N SER A 171 -30.12 26.78 12.90
CA SER A 171 -31.42 26.30 12.42
C SER A 171 -31.39 25.95 10.92
N GLY A 172 -32.43 25.28 10.44
CA GLY A 172 -32.52 24.86 9.03
C GLY A 172 -31.38 23.92 8.61
N ASP A 173 -30.91 24.08 7.37
CA ASP A 173 -29.86 23.23 6.78
C ASP A 173 -28.53 23.30 7.54
N LEU A 174 -28.20 24.46 8.11
CA LEU A 174 -26.97 24.63 8.89
C LEU A 174 -26.98 23.81 10.18
N LYS A 175 -28.15 23.63 10.80
CA LYS A 175 -28.31 22.73 11.94
C LYS A 175 -28.09 21.28 11.53
N GLU A 176 -28.61 20.89 10.38
CA GLU A 176 -28.44 19.53 9.87
C GLU A 176 -26.97 19.22 9.59
N ALA A 177 -26.26 20.15 8.93
CA ALA A 177 -24.82 20.05 8.67
C ALA A 177 -24.00 19.99 9.99
N ALA A 178 -24.31 20.84 10.97
CA ALA A 178 -23.66 20.80 12.27
C ALA A 178 -23.91 19.46 13.02
N GLY A 179 -25.10 18.88 12.87
CA GLY A 179 -25.43 17.57 13.42
C GLY A 179 -24.59 16.44 12.80
N ARG A 180 -24.39 16.49 11.48
CA ARG A 180 -23.51 15.53 10.78
C ARG A 180 -22.06 15.66 11.21
N ASN A 181 -21.55 16.89 11.30
CA ASN A 181 -20.18 17.12 11.78
C ASN A 181 -20.00 16.62 13.21
N TRP A 182 -20.99 16.88 14.07
CA TRP A 182 -20.97 16.39 15.45
C TRP A 182 -20.90 14.86 15.50
N ALA A 183 -21.75 14.18 14.72
CA ALA A 183 -21.75 12.72 14.66
C ALA A 183 -20.44 12.16 14.08
N PHE A 184 -19.89 12.78 13.03
CA PHE A 184 -18.61 12.40 12.42
C PHE A 184 -17.45 12.47 13.43
N PHE A 185 -17.29 13.61 14.10
CA PHE A 185 -16.24 13.77 15.11
C PHE A 185 -16.48 12.92 16.37
N PHE A 186 -17.75 12.65 16.72
CA PHE A 186 -18.08 11.76 17.82
C PHE A 186 -17.62 10.32 17.53
N VAL A 187 -17.93 9.78 16.34
CA VAL A 187 -17.52 8.42 15.95
C VAL A 187 -15.99 8.31 15.95
N GLY A 188 -15.30 9.24 15.29
CA GLY A 188 -13.83 9.25 15.26
C GLY A 188 -13.20 9.35 16.65
N TRP A 189 -13.70 10.26 17.49
CA TRP A 189 -13.21 10.40 18.87
C TRP A 189 -13.47 9.15 19.72
N LEU A 190 -14.62 8.48 19.57
CA LEU A 190 -14.93 7.27 20.33
C LEU A 190 -14.00 6.11 19.93
N LEU A 191 -13.67 5.98 18.64
CA LEU A 191 -12.73 4.96 18.16
C LEU A 191 -11.31 5.20 18.68
N LEU A 192 -10.89 6.48 18.75
CA LEU A 192 -9.62 6.85 19.35
C LEU A 192 -9.62 6.67 20.87
N ASN A 193 -10.77 6.80 21.53
CA ASN A 193 -10.91 6.70 22.99
C ASN A 193 -11.99 5.67 23.42
N PRO A 194 -11.74 4.36 23.23
CA PRO A 194 -12.75 3.32 23.39
C PRO A 194 -13.14 3.05 24.86
N LEU A 195 -12.35 3.53 25.82
CA LEU A 195 -12.64 3.41 27.26
C LEU A 195 -13.56 4.52 27.77
N SER A 196 -13.93 5.47 26.92
CA SER A 196 -14.88 6.51 27.25
C SER A 196 -16.25 5.91 27.60
N SER A 197 -16.88 6.43 28.66
CA SER A 197 -18.27 6.15 29.00
C SER A 197 -19.26 7.16 28.36
N GLU A 198 -18.76 8.10 27.56
CA GLU A 198 -19.59 9.09 26.86
C GLU A 198 -20.25 8.44 25.63
N GLY A 199 -21.55 8.16 25.73
CA GLY A 199 -22.37 7.69 24.62
C GLY A 199 -22.84 8.82 23.70
N PRO A 200 -23.27 8.50 22.46
CA PRO A 200 -23.78 9.50 21.55
C PRO A 200 -25.09 10.08 22.10
N SER A 201 -25.26 11.39 21.97
CA SER A 201 -26.51 12.04 22.36
C SER A 201 -27.66 11.58 21.48
N GLN A 202 -28.87 11.53 22.04
CA GLN A 202 -30.10 11.08 21.36
C GLN A 202 -30.32 11.72 19.97
N SER A 203 -29.92 12.97 19.77
CA SER A 203 -30.06 13.69 18.49
C SER A 203 -29.23 13.12 17.34
N VAL A 204 -28.12 12.44 17.62
CA VAL A 204 -27.21 11.86 16.62
C VAL A 204 -27.00 10.34 16.81
N TYR A 205 -27.66 9.76 17.82
CA TYR A 205 -27.49 8.37 18.24
C TYR A 205 -27.59 7.36 17.09
N GLU A 206 -28.68 7.40 16.32
CA GLU A 206 -28.92 6.45 15.23
C GLU A 206 -27.85 6.51 14.14
N GLN A 207 -27.39 7.72 13.80
CA GLN A 207 -26.36 7.92 12.79
C GLN A 207 -25.01 7.37 13.29
N CYS A 208 -24.61 7.71 14.51
CA CYS A 208 -23.37 7.21 15.11
C CYS A 208 -23.39 5.68 15.24
N ARG A 209 -24.50 5.10 15.71
CA ARG A 209 -24.66 3.66 15.88
C ARG A 209 -24.55 2.92 14.55
N ALA A 210 -25.25 3.40 13.52
CA ALA A 210 -25.22 2.78 12.21
C ALA A 210 -23.81 2.81 11.58
N GLU A 211 -23.05 3.89 11.77
CA GLU A 211 -21.64 3.96 11.32
C GLU A 211 -20.75 2.98 12.08
N LEU A 212 -20.86 2.93 13.41
CA LEU A 212 -20.07 2.01 14.23
C LEU A 212 -20.33 0.55 13.83
N GLN A 213 -21.57 0.19 13.50
CA GLN A 213 -21.91 -1.14 12.98
C GLN A 213 -21.25 -1.43 11.64
N LEU A 214 -21.16 -0.45 10.73
CA LEU A 214 -20.44 -0.63 9.47
C LEU A 214 -18.94 -0.84 9.68
N ILE A 215 -18.35 -0.07 10.60
CA ILE A 215 -16.94 -0.22 11.00
C ILE A 215 -16.71 -1.62 11.57
N GLU A 216 -17.54 -2.05 12.52
CA GLU A 216 -17.44 -3.37 13.17
C GLU A 216 -17.66 -4.54 12.21
N ALA A 217 -18.51 -4.39 11.21
CA ALA A 217 -18.81 -5.46 10.26
C ALA A 217 -17.63 -5.78 9.33
N HIS A 218 -16.71 -4.84 9.10
CA HIS A 218 -15.53 -4.98 8.25
C HIS A 218 -15.82 -5.47 6.80
N GLN A 219 -16.97 -5.14 6.20
CA GLN A 219 -17.42 -5.69 4.90
C GLN A 219 -16.96 -4.87 3.67
N GLY A 220 -15.94 -4.03 3.83
CA GLY A 220 -15.47 -3.13 2.78
C GLY A 220 -16.37 -1.91 2.61
N PHE A 221 -16.56 -1.45 1.38
CA PHE A 221 -17.19 -0.16 1.11
C PHE A 221 -18.72 -0.21 1.21
N ALA A 222 -19.28 0.63 2.10
CA ALA A 222 -20.72 0.81 2.29
C ALA A 222 -21.10 2.30 2.25
N ALA A 223 -22.38 2.57 1.97
CA ALA A 223 -22.91 3.93 2.05
C ALA A 223 -22.97 4.38 3.52
N SER A 224 -22.35 5.52 3.81
CA SER A 224 -22.30 6.10 5.15
C SER A 224 -23.65 6.73 5.54
N PRO A 225 -24.28 6.33 6.66
CA PRO A 225 -25.38 7.04 7.31
C PRO A 225 -25.14 8.56 7.50
N LEU A 226 -23.88 8.98 7.67
CA LEU A 226 -23.47 10.37 7.84
C LEU A 226 -23.32 11.15 6.53
N PHE A 227 -22.94 10.50 5.44
CA PHE A 227 -22.69 11.18 4.17
C PHE A 227 -23.76 10.83 3.12
N LYS A 228 -24.60 11.82 2.78
CA LYS A 228 -25.70 11.68 1.82
C LYS A 228 -25.27 11.62 0.34
N TYR A 229 -23.97 11.70 0.05
CA TYR A 229 -23.45 11.72 -1.32
C TYR A 229 -23.13 10.31 -1.84
N LYS A 230 -23.59 9.98 -3.05
CA LYS A 230 -23.34 8.70 -3.73
C LYS A 230 -22.00 8.64 -4.51
N GLY A 231 -21.04 9.53 -4.22
CA GLY A 231 -19.83 9.67 -5.02
C GLY A 231 -18.54 9.72 -4.20
N GLY A 232 -17.79 8.61 -4.21
CA GLY A 232 -16.32 8.53 -4.14
C GLY A 232 -15.59 9.04 -2.89
N LEU A 233 -14.82 8.15 -2.28
CA LEU A 233 -13.68 8.40 -1.36
C LEU A 233 -13.92 8.71 0.14
N LEU A 234 -15.12 8.54 0.68
CA LEU A 234 -15.29 8.34 2.13
C LEU A 234 -16.00 7.02 2.38
N ALA A 235 -15.38 5.96 1.86
CA ALA A 235 -15.78 4.64 2.25
C ALA A 235 -14.90 4.26 3.45
N VAL A 236 -15.55 4.04 4.59
CA VAL A 236 -14.90 3.65 5.83
C VAL A 236 -14.11 2.38 5.55
N CYS A 237 -12.79 2.48 5.49
CA CYS A 237 -11.91 1.32 5.45
C CYS A 237 -11.70 0.91 6.92
N PRO A 238 -12.24 -0.22 7.35
CA PRO A 238 -12.24 -0.56 8.76
C PRO A 238 -10.85 -1.09 9.11
N ALA A 239 -10.08 -0.27 9.84
CA ALA A 239 -8.81 -0.69 10.41
C ALA A 239 -9.06 -1.75 11.47
N ARG A 240 -8.20 -2.77 11.51
CA ARG A 240 -8.25 -3.92 12.43
C ARG A 240 -8.14 -3.46 13.89
N ALA A 241 -9.24 -3.02 14.49
CA ALA A 241 -9.30 -2.58 15.88
C ALA A 241 -9.44 -3.78 16.83
N LEU A 242 -8.34 -4.48 17.10
CA LEU A 242 -8.32 -5.64 17.99
C LEU A 242 -8.61 -5.30 19.47
N HIS A 243 -8.70 -4.01 19.83
CA HIS A 243 -8.88 -3.55 21.23
C HIS A 243 -10.16 -2.75 21.50
N ALA A 244 -10.98 -2.43 20.47
CA ALA A 244 -12.21 -1.63 20.65
C ALA A 244 -13.43 -2.45 21.10
N GLN A 245 -13.33 -3.79 21.16
CA GLN A 245 -14.48 -4.70 21.31
C GLN A 245 -15.21 -4.65 22.66
N ARG A 246 -14.69 -4.00 23.70
CA ARG A 246 -15.32 -4.03 25.05
C ARG A 246 -16.04 -2.76 25.47
N GLY A 247 -15.78 -1.62 24.81
CA GLY A 247 -16.39 -0.33 25.18
C GLY A 247 -17.72 -0.05 24.46
N ALA A 248 -17.81 -0.39 23.18
CA ALA A 248 -18.95 -0.04 22.33
C ALA A 248 -20.24 -0.81 22.68
N GLU A 249 -20.14 -2.10 23.04
CA GLU A 249 -21.31 -2.91 23.40
C GLU A 249 -22.03 -2.41 24.67
N ALA A 250 -21.28 -1.83 25.62
CA ALA A 250 -21.84 -1.30 26.87
C ALA A 250 -22.58 0.04 26.67
N LEU A 251 -22.25 0.82 25.64
CA LEU A 251 -22.88 2.11 25.33
C LEU A 251 -24.12 1.99 24.43
N LEU A 252 -24.32 0.83 23.80
CA LEU A 252 -25.45 0.58 22.89
C LEU A 252 -26.63 -0.16 23.53
N GLN A 253 -26.53 -0.53 24.81
CA GLN A 253 -27.58 -1.25 25.55
C GLN A 253 -28.28 -0.39 26.64
N GLY A 254 -27.97 0.90 26.74
CA GLY A 254 -28.54 1.84 27.73
C GLY A 254 -29.45 2.90 27.12
#